data_AF-A0A3N4II08-F1
#
_entry.id   AF-A0A3N4II08-F1
#
_cell.length_a   1.000
_cell.length_b   1.000
_cell.length_c   1.000
_cell.angle_alpha   90.00
_cell.angle_beta   90.00
_cell.angle_gamma   90.00
#
_symmetry.space_group_name_H-M   'P 1'
#
loop_
_entity.id
_entity.type
_entity.pdbx_description
1 polymer ?
#
loop_
_entity_poly.entity_id
_entity_poly.type
_entity_poly.pdbx_seq_one_letter_code
_entity_poly.pdbx_strand_id
1 'polypeptide(L)'
;MANSTTSEKLTLSCPLFCAEFLTDSLLVVAGGGGAGKSGIPNRISLLDVRDAPTVLTEIDLSRDEDSVMSLGLSRTRDEDDYDEKSLESAVILAGINSSMASVEDGKNLHFRTFDLTVSPFPTIAARDSIQLFSTPKEQNEIYQRLLRVSPSGLLWAIGTGGGKANLPGSSEIVLVNARSQQGSGRIHPEGGKEVEDLDIYSLANGNERLAYCTSSEVFAQDISSTGPGSPKSLYKAPVPITGSKPEIRNIRFISSEIIAIIENAPKRTGSTLIILEITGESKVLARKRLPKWIKSINALDVTFVSRPQNPPSASENTPKSTHLPPIAQYAIALAADTSLTTYLLNIDFTHGRASLQPHQTFRNIHPFQVSRVTFGPISAPTDRPQTPTSPTSPSTTRFPSFSTKPYLPLASVSVGNTVNIHKFPLLFIPSPDASTDEDEKAPQPGAYYLRVPGVKRQTFVSVGLSLVLVIVLAIAMQVVFVRRGGLINLNDWSDAVSPMAGGFSQFGKGEQCDMACADDLVKTVEAVSGIATSDDTVVPVGTVVPEGTVVPVVLDDSIRIEEVKDEL
;
A
#
# COMPACT_ATOMS: atom_id res chain seq x y z
N MET A 1 24.00 10.15 -15.09
CA MET A 1 22.55 9.89 -15.19
C MET A 1 22.03 9.61 -13.79
N ALA A 2 20.79 9.97 -13.45
CA ALA A 2 20.23 9.58 -12.15
C ALA A 2 19.91 8.08 -12.14
N ASN A 3 20.21 7.38 -11.05
CA ASN A 3 19.72 6.01 -10.85
C ASN A 3 18.18 6.04 -10.92
N SER A 4 17.59 5.20 -11.76
CA SER A 4 16.13 4.97 -11.75
C SER A 4 15.78 3.95 -10.68
N THR A 5 14.57 4.07 -10.13
CA THR A 5 13.91 2.95 -9.44
C THR A 5 13.84 1.75 -10.39
N THR A 6 14.27 0.57 -9.93
CA THR A 6 14.06 -0.71 -10.64
C THR A 6 12.76 -1.36 -10.16
N SER A 7 12.19 -2.27 -10.94
CA SER A 7 10.90 -2.89 -10.64
C SER A 7 10.81 -4.28 -11.28
N GLU A 8 10.71 -5.31 -10.46
CA GLU A 8 10.70 -6.71 -10.89
C GLU A 8 9.42 -7.41 -10.44
N LYS A 9 8.96 -8.42 -11.19
CA LYS A 9 7.67 -9.08 -10.97
C LYS A 9 7.79 -10.60 -11.05
N LEU A 10 7.13 -11.28 -10.11
CA LEU A 10 6.98 -12.74 -10.08
C LEU A 10 5.50 -13.12 -10.00
N THR A 11 5.15 -14.25 -10.61
CA THR A 11 3.82 -14.88 -10.52
C THR A 11 3.96 -16.20 -9.78
N LEU A 12 3.12 -16.43 -8.77
CA LEU A 12 3.13 -17.63 -7.92
C LEU A 12 1.88 -18.51 -8.15
N SER A 13 1.84 -19.66 -7.49
CA SER A 13 0.80 -20.69 -7.66
C SER A 13 -0.57 -20.35 -7.04
N CYS A 14 -0.66 -19.35 -6.15
CA CYS A 14 -1.88 -19.01 -5.42
C CYS A 14 -2.07 -17.49 -5.25
N PRO A 15 -3.31 -17.01 -5.03
CA PRO A 15 -3.58 -15.67 -4.53
C PRO A 15 -2.72 -15.31 -3.32
N LEU A 16 -2.27 -14.06 -3.24
CA LEU A 16 -1.46 -13.58 -2.13
C LEU A 16 -2.25 -12.54 -1.35
N PHE A 17 -2.24 -12.66 -0.02
CA PHE A 17 -2.83 -11.68 0.90
C PHE A 17 -1.77 -11.03 1.79
N CYS A 18 -0.63 -11.69 1.94
CA CYS A 18 0.41 -11.35 2.90
C CYS A 18 1.78 -11.19 2.24
N ALA A 19 2.55 -10.23 2.75
CA ALA A 19 3.96 -10.01 2.41
C ALA A 19 4.64 -9.30 3.59
N GLU A 20 5.83 -9.76 3.98
CA GLU A 20 6.63 -9.19 5.07
C GLU A 20 8.13 -9.48 4.84
N PHE A 21 9.00 -8.46 4.99
CA PHE A 21 10.43 -8.57 4.70
C PHE A 21 11.23 -9.14 5.90
N LEU A 22 12.00 -10.19 5.66
CA LEU A 22 12.99 -10.68 6.63
C LEU A 22 14.29 -9.87 6.58
N THR A 23 14.75 -9.51 5.38
CA THR A 23 15.91 -8.63 5.14
C THR A 23 15.59 -7.65 4.02
N ASP A 24 16.56 -6.89 3.51
CA ASP A 24 16.42 -6.06 2.30
C ASP A 24 16.26 -6.92 1.01
N SER A 25 16.55 -8.21 1.15
CA SER A 25 16.83 -9.19 0.09
C SER A 25 15.98 -10.47 0.20
N LEU A 26 15.35 -10.70 1.35
CA LEU A 26 14.51 -11.87 1.63
C LEU A 26 13.10 -11.41 2.01
N LEU A 27 12.10 -11.89 1.27
CA LEU A 27 10.69 -11.55 1.44
C LEU A 27 9.88 -12.82 1.68
N VAL A 28 9.11 -12.87 2.77
CA VAL A 28 8.09 -13.92 2.96
C VAL A 28 6.77 -13.43 2.38
N VAL A 29 6.15 -14.25 1.53
CA VAL A 29 4.79 -14.01 1.00
C VAL A 29 3.90 -15.19 1.32
N ALA A 30 2.60 -14.93 1.49
CA ALA A 30 1.64 -15.98 1.79
C ALA A 30 0.22 -15.67 1.30
N GLY A 31 -0.56 -16.74 1.11
CA GLY A 31 -1.97 -16.68 0.76
C GLY A 31 -2.52 -18.05 0.41
N GLY A 32 -3.51 -18.11 -0.47
CA GLY A 32 -4.13 -19.37 -0.84
C GLY A 32 -5.45 -19.29 -1.58
N GLY A 33 -6.01 -20.45 -1.90
CA GLY A 33 -7.35 -20.61 -2.45
C GLY A 33 -8.47 -20.77 -1.41
N GLY A 34 -8.12 -20.91 -0.13
CA GLY A 34 -9.05 -21.26 0.96
C GLY A 34 -9.49 -22.72 0.92
N ALA A 35 -10.43 -23.09 1.81
CA ALA A 35 -10.92 -24.46 1.99
C ALA A 35 -11.82 -24.98 0.84
N GLY A 36 -11.66 -24.45 -0.37
CA GLY A 36 -12.51 -24.70 -1.52
C GLY A 36 -11.96 -25.75 -2.49
N LYS A 37 -12.85 -26.41 -3.23
CA LYS A 37 -12.50 -27.35 -4.32
C LYS A 37 -11.95 -26.65 -5.58
N SER A 38 -11.26 -25.52 -5.42
CA SER A 38 -10.67 -24.73 -6.50
C SER A 38 -9.42 -25.37 -7.11
N GLY A 39 -8.78 -26.30 -6.39
CA GLY A 39 -7.50 -26.90 -6.76
C GLY A 39 -6.28 -26.02 -6.46
N ILE A 40 -6.48 -24.74 -6.13
CA ILE A 40 -5.44 -23.77 -5.78
C ILE A 40 -4.89 -24.11 -4.38
N PRO A 41 -3.56 -24.20 -4.18
CA PRO A 41 -2.97 -24.49 -2.87
C PRO A 41 -3.06 -23.28 -1.91
N ASN A 42 -3.01 -23.57 -0.61
CA ASN A 42 -2.71 -22.60 0.44
C ASN A 42 -1.20 -22.71 0.73
N ARG A 43 -0.46 -21.59 0.80
CA ARG A 43 1.02 -21.64 0.78
C ARG A 43 1.69 -20.45 1.47
N ILE A 44 2.86 -20.71 2.05
CA ILE A 44 3.82 -19.70 2.52
C ILE A 44 5.13 -19.92 1.75
N SER A 45 5.71 -18.85 1.20
CA SER A 45 6.90 -18.90 0.33
C SER A 45 7.94 -17.89 0.79
N LEU A 46 9.21 -18.30 0.89
CA LEU A 46 10.36 -17.40 1.02
C LEU A 46 10.91 -17.08 -0.38
N LEU A 47 11.05 -15.79 -0.67
CA LEU A 47 11.60 -15.29 -1.93
C LEU A 47 12.96 -14.61 -1.71
N ASP A 48 13.91 -14.88 -2.59
CA ASP A 48 15.06 -14.00 -2.82
C ASP A 48 14.63 -12.91 -3.79
N VAL A 49 14.84 -11.65 -3.40
CA VAL A 49 14.49 -10.45 -4.17
C VAL A 49 15.70 -9.56 -4.44
N ARG A 50 16.93 -10.08 -4.39
CA ARG A 50 18.16 -9.35 -4.74
C ARG A 50 18.20 -8.90 -6.20
N ASP A 51 17.82 -9.80 -7.11
CA ASP A 51 17.69 -9.55 -8.54
C ASP A 51 16.22 -9.74 -8.95
N ALA A 52 15.97 -10.41 -10.08
CA ALA A 52 14.63 -10.92 -10.42
C ALA A 52 14.16 -11.87 -9.30
N PRO A 53 12.96 -11.69 -8.72
CA PRO A 53 12.51 -12.50 -7.60
C PRO A 53 12.45 -13.99 -7.91
N THR A 54 13.03 -14.81 -7.05
CA THR A 54 12.99 -16.27 -7.14
C THR A 54 12.51 -16.90 -5.85
N VAL A 55 11.84 -18.05 -5.97
CA VAL A 55 11.40 -18.85 -4.82
C VAL A 55 12.58 -19.63 -4.26
N LEU A 56 12.87 -19.49 -2.97
CA LEU A 56 13.91 -20.24 -2.28
C LEU A 56 13.36 -21.52 -1.62
N THR A 57 12.22 -21.40 -0.95
CA THR A 57 11.54 -22.51 -0.26
C THR A 57 10.08 -22.17 -0.04
N GLU A 58 9.23 -23.19 0.03
CA GLU A 58 7.79 -23.05 0.25
C GLU A 58 7.27 -24.18 1.14
N ILE A 59 6.20 -23.92 1.88
CA ILE A 59 5.41 -24.95 2.56
C ILE A 59 3.97 -24.91 2.03
N ASP A 60 3.50 -26.05 1.54
CA ASP A 60 2.09 -26.27 1.23
C ASP A 60 1.31 -26.52 2.53
N LEU A 61 0.23 -25.79 2.70
CA LEU A 61 -0.70 -25.92 3.82
C LEU A 61 -1.87 -26.83 3.42
N SER A 62 -2.70 -27.23 4.40
CA SER A 62 -3.88 -28.06 4.09
C SER A 62 -4.83 -27.36 3.13
N ARG A 63 -5.45 -28.16 2.26
CA ARG A 63 -6.49 -27.73 1.31
C ARG A 63 -7.89 -27.68 1.94
N ASP A 64 -8.05 -28.28 3.12
CA ASP A 64 -9.31 -28.29 3.87
C ASP A 64 -9.41 -27.08 4.84
N GLU A 65 -8.38 -26.24 4.87
CA GLU A 65 -8.22 -25.09 5.76
C GLU A 65 -8.26 -23.79 4.97
N ASP A 66 -8.40 -22.66 5.67
CA ASP A 66 -8.46 -21.35 5.01
C ASP A 66 -7.08 -20.90 4.49
N SER A 67 -7.08 -19.85 3.68
CA SER A 67 -5.88 -19.18 3.19
C SER A 67 -5.18 -18.36 4.28
N VAL A 68 -3.91 -18.00 4.04
CA VAL A 68 -3.14 -17.16 4.96
C VAL A 68 -3.60 -15.70 4.88
N MET A 69 -4.38 -15.24 5.87
CA MET A 69 -5.04 -13.92 5.87
C MET A 69 -4.28 -12.82 6.61
N SER A 70 -3.35 -13.19 7.49
CA SER A 70 -2.42 -12.25 8.13
C SER A 70 -1.06 -12.90 8.39
N LEU A 71 0.00 -12.10 8.42
CA LEU A 71 1.39 -12.54 8.51
C LEU A 71 2.23 -11.56 9.32
N GLY A 72 3.23 -12.06 10.04
CA GLY A 72 4.32 -11.27 10.61
C GLY A 72 5.56 -12.14 10.82
N LEU A 73 6.70 -11.51 11.12
CA LEU A 73 7.96 -12.18 11.38
C LEU A 73 8.48 -11.82 12.76
N SER A 74 8.63 -12.81 13.64
CA SER A 74 9.34 -12.66 14.90
C SER A 74 10.77 -13.16 14.73
N ARG A 75 11.75 -12.27 14.95
CA ARG A 75 13.17 -12.66 14.94
C ARG A 75 13.56 -13.08 16.35
N THR A 76 14.25 -14.20 16.48
CA THR A 76 14.96 -14.57 17.70
C THR A 76 16.07 -13.54 17.92
N ARG A 77 15.84 -12.60 18.84
CA ARG A 77 16.91 -11.81 19.45
C ARG A 77 17.44 -12.63 20.61
N ASP A 78 18.49 -13.41 20.38
CA ASP A 78 19.28 -13.92 21.49
C ASP A 78 19.97 -12.71 22.13
N GLU A 79 19.87 -12.58 23.46
CA GLU A 79 20.25 -11.36 24.18
C GLU A 79 21.78 -11.10 24.15
N ASP A 80 22.57 -12.08 23.68
CA ASP A 80 24.04 -12.09 23.61
C ASP A 80 24.64 -11.94 22.19
N ASP A 81 23.87 -12.10 21.09
CA ASP A 81 24.41 -11.98 19.71
C ASP A 81 24.01 -10.65 19.05
N TYR A 82 24.92 -9.68 19.13
CA TYR A 82 24.79 -8.35 18.52
C TYR A 82 25.25 -8.27 17.05
N ASP A 83 25.62 -9.38 16.38
CA ASP A 83 25.98 -9.32 14.96
C ASP A 83 24.72 -9.28 14.07
N GLU A 84 24.48 -8.14 13.40
CA GLU A 84 23.37 -7.90 12.45
C GLU A 84 23.41 -8.84 11.21
N LYS A 85 24.31 -9.84 11.19
CA LYS A 85 24.65 -10.74 10.07
C LYS A 85 24.21 -12.20 10.24
N SER A 86 23.87 -12.66 11.45
CA SER A 86 23.49 -14.05 11.75
C SER A 86 21.97 -14.27 11.73
N LEU A 87 21.25 -13.71 10.74
CA LEU A 87 19.84 -14.06 10.48
C LEU A 87 19.73 -15.44 9.81
N GLU A 88 20.14 -16.47 10.55
CA GLU A 88 20.07 -17.87 10.15
C GLU A 88 18.66 -18.45 10.33
N SER A 89 17.85 -17.88 11.23
CA SER A 89 16.46 -18.28 11.46
C SER A 89 15.53 -17.13 11.87
N ALA A 90 14.22 -17.39 11.78
CA ALA A 90 13.15 -16.56 12.32
C ALA A 90 11.88 -17.43 12.55
N VAL A 91 10.87 -16.89 13.23
CA VAL A 91 9.55 -17.50 13.35
C VAL A 91 8.55 -16.71 12.51
N ILE A 92 7.90 -17.37 11.56
CA ILE A 92 6.77 -16.83 10.80
C ILE A 92 5.51 -16.97 11.67
N LEU A 93 4.77 -15.90 11.83
CA LEU A 93 3.48 -15.86 12.51
C LEU A 93 2.38 -15.71 11.45
N ALA A 94 1.33 -16.52 11.51
CA ALA A 94 0.29 -16.57 10.48
C ALA A 94 -1.13 -16.67 11.05
N GLY A 95 -2.08 -16.02 10.37
CA GLY A 95 -3.52 -16.17 10.62
C GLY A 95 -4.15 -17.06 9.56
N ILE A 96 -4.52 -18.30 9.95
CA ILE A 96 -5.01 -19.37 9.06
C ILE A 96 -6.09 -20.14 9.81
N ASN A 97 -7.37 -19.85 9.53
CA ASN A 97 -8.49 -20.57 10.14
C ASN A 97 -8.40 -22.09 9.89
N SER A 98 -8.77 -22.88 10.89
CA SER A 98 -8.95 -24.34 10.76
C SER A 98 -10.07 -24.69 9.78
N SER A 99 -10.22 -25.98 9.48
CA SER A 99 -11.29 -26.46 8.59
C SER A 99 -12.69 -26.02 9.06
N MET A 100 -13.62 -25.83 8.11
CA MET A 100 -14.99 -25.40 8.41
C MET A 100 -15.68 -26.26 9.49
N ALA A 101 -15.50 -27.58 9.43
CA ALA A 101 -16.02 -28.52 10.43
C ALA A 101 -15.39 -28.30 11.83
N SER A 102 -14.09 -28.01 11.91
CA SER A 102 -13.44 -27.68 13.19
C SER A 102 -13.96 -26.36 13.77
N VAL A 103 -14.16 -25.35 12.91
CA VAL A 103 -14.70 -24.05 13.32
C VAL A 103 -16.16 -24.18 13.79
N GLU A 104 -16.97 -25.01 13.14
CA GLU A 104 -18.35 -25.35 13.56
C GLU A 104 -18.39 -26.04 14.94
N ASP A 105 -17.42 -26.92 15.22
CA ASP A 105 -17.21 -27.53 16.54
C ASP A 105 -16.70 -26.53 17.62
N GLY A 106 -16.45 -25.27 17.25
CA GLY A 106 -15.91 -24.23 18.14
C GLY A 106 -14.39 -24.31 18.36
N LYS A 107 -13.68 -25.05 17.49
CA LYS A 107 -12.22 -25.27 17.55
C LYS A 107 -11.54 -24.65 16.34
N ASN A 108 -11.00 -23.45 16.52
CA ASN A 108 -10.29 -22.72 15.47
C ASN A 108 -8.85 -22.42 15.91
N LEU A 109 -7.90 -23.28 15.53
CA LEU A 109 -6.46 -23.09 15.79
C LEU A 109 -5.88 -22.08 14.78
N HIS A 110 -6.42 -20.86 14.78
CA HIS A 110 -6.20 -19.86 13.74
C HIS A 110 -4.81 -19.21 13.79
N PHE A 111 -4.19 -19.13 14.96
CA PHE A 111 -2.87 -18.52 15.12
C PHE A 111 -1.80 -19.61 14.99
N ARG A 112 -1.00 -19.54 13.94
CA ARG A 112 0.00 -20.56 13.62
C ARG A 112 1.39 -19.97 13.59
N THR A 113 2.36 -20.78 13.98
CA THR A 113 3.77 -20.45 13.89
C THR A 113 4.50 -21.45 13.01
N PHE A 114 5.50 -20.97 12.30
CA PHE A 114 6.38 -21.79 11.46
C PHE A 114 7.82 -21.37 11.73
N ASP A 115 8.70 -22.34 11.95
CA ASP A 115 10.13 -22.07 12.00
C ASP A 115 10.64 -21.88 10.56
N LEU A 116 11.32 -20.76 10.34
CA LEU A 116 11.97 -20.39 9.09
C LEU A 116 13.47 -20.45 9.29
N THR A 117 14.13 -21.39 8.64
CA THR A 117 15.59 -21.45 8.55
C THR A 117 16.02 -20.88 7.20
N VAL A 118 17.08 -20.06 7.18
CA VAL A 118 17.64 -19.41 5.98
C VAL A 118 18.97 -20.06 5.57
N SER A 119 19.79 -20.44 6.56
CA SER A 119 21.13 -21.00 6.41
C SER A 119 21.23 -22.33 7.17
N PRO A 120 21.93 -23.36 6.66
CA PRO A 120 22.64 -23.42 5.37
C PRO A 120 21.70 -23.67 4.16
N PHE A 121 20.47 -24.12 4.41
CA PHE A 121 19.46 -24.37 3.38
C PHE A 121 18.12 -23.74 3.80
N PRO A 122 17.47 -22.93 2.95
CA PRO A 122 16.16 -22.36 3.26
C PRO A 122 15.08 -23.43 3.47
N THR A 123 14.43 -23.45 4.64
CA THR A 123 13.31 -24.34 4.95
C THR A 123 12.24 -23.62 5.78
N ILE A 124 10.98 -24.00 5.59
CA ILE A 124 9.86 -23.60 6.43
C ILE A 124 9.23 -24.86 7.01
N ALA A 125 9.09 -24.92 8.33
CA ALA A 125 8.49 -26.05 9.04
C ALA A 125 7.34 -25.57 9.93
N ALA A 126 6.21 -26.28 9.94
CA ALA A 126 5.12 -25.98 10.87
C ALA A 126 5.56 -26.28 12.31
N ARG A 127 5.22 -25.37 13.23
CA ARG A 127 5.66 -25.41 14.63
C ARG A 127 4.46 -25.57 15.58
N ASP A 128 3.76 -24.48 15.89
CA ASP A 128 2.60 -24.47 16.80
C ASP A 128 1.32 -24.01 16.08
N SER A 129 0.16 -24.35 16.66
CA SER A 129 -1.16 -23.88 16.21
C SER A 129 -2.09 -23.72 17.41
N ILE A 130 -2.57 -22.50 17.64
CA ILE A 130 -3.21 -22.07 18.88
C ILE A 130 -4.51 -21.34 18.56
N GLN A 131 -5.57 -21.61 19.34
CA GLN A 131 -6.78 -20.79 19.36
C GLN A 131 -6.56 -19.66 20.37
N LEU A 132 -6.41 -18.44 19.88
CA LEU A 132 -6.24 -17.25 20.72
C LEU A 132 -7.53 -16.42 20.81
N PHE A 133 -8.35 -16.40 19.77
CA PHE A 133 -9.66 -15.74 19.80
C PHE A 133 -10.69 -16.55 20.60
N SER A 134 -11.59 -15.81 21.24
CA SER A 134 -12.74 -16.27 22.01
C SER A 134 -13.87 -16.70 21.07
N THR A 135 -13.58 -17.56 20.10
CA THR A 135 -14.50 -17.93 18.99
C THR A 135 -15.85 -18.39 19.55
N PRO A 136 -16.94 -17.60 19.39
CA PRO A 136 -18.25 -18.04 19.79
C PRO A 136 -18.76 -19.07 18.78
N LYS A 137 -19.56 -20.04 19.25
CA LYS A 137 -20.29 -20.93 18.34
C LYS A 137 -21.11 -20.09 17.36
N GLU A 138 -21.26 -20.58 16.13
CA GLU A 138 -22.01 -19.95 15.03
C GLU A 138 -21.33 -18.71 14.37
N GLN A 139 -20.11 -18.35 14.78
CA GLN A 139 -19.35 -17.21 14.20
C GLN A 139 -18.29 -17.63 13.17
N ASN A 140 -18.61 -18.63 12.34
CA ASN A 140 -17.69 -19.29 11.40
C ASN A 140 -17.11 -18.36 10.32
N GLU A 141 -17.68 -17.17 10.14
CA GLU A 141 -17.21 -16.12 9.22
C GLU A 141 -16.07 -15.26 9.78
N ILE A 142 -15.69 -15.45 11.05
CA ILE A 142 -14.62 -14.68 11.69
C ILE A 142 -13.28 -15.34 11.47
N TYR A 143 -12.30 -14.55 11.03
CA TYR A 143 -10.93 -14.96 10.78
C TYR A 143 -9.93 -13.95 11.34
N GLN A 144 -8.66 -14.35 11.43
CA GLN A 144 -7.56 -13.47 11.84
C GLN A 144 -7.13 -12.55 10.69
N ARG A 145 -7.77 -11.38 10.61
CA ARG A 145 -7.52 -10.38 9.55
C ARG A 145 -6.29 -9.51 9.82
N LEU A 146 -5.91 -9.30 11.08
CA LEU A 146 -4.83 -8.41 11.47
C LEU A 146 -3.76 -9.14 12.27
N LEU A 147 -2.49 -8.79 12.03
CA LEU A 147 -1.31 -9.23 12.79
C LEU A 147 -0.24 -8.12 12.72
N ARG A 148 0.28 -7.71 13.87
CA ARG A 148 1.47 -6.85 14.00
C ARG A 148 2.43 -7.40 15.04
N VAL A 149 3.72 -7.22 14.78
CA VAL A 149 4.83 -7.50 15.69
C VAL A 149 5.39 -6.15 16.12
N SER A 150 5.65 -5.96 17.41
CA SER A 150 6.25 -4.72 17.92
C SER A 150 7.69 -4.52 17.40
N PRO A 151 8.19 -3.28 17.27
CA PRO A 151 9.61 -3.01 16.98
C PRO A 151 10.60 -3.64 17.99
N SER A 152 10.17 -3.84 19.24
CA SER A 152 10.91 -4.61 20.25
C SER A 152 10.93 -6.12 20.01
N GLY A 153 10.01 -6.66 19.20
CA GLY A 153 9.80 -8.09 19.00
C GLY A 153 9.12 -8.81 20.16
N LEU A 154 8.87 -8.13 21.29
CA LEU A 154 8.39 -8.75 22.54
C LEU A 154 6.87 -8.90 22.63
N LEU A 155 6.12 -8.13 21.84
CA LEU A 155 4.66 -8.10 21.84
C LEU A 155 4.13 -8.27 20.41
N TRP A 156 3.14 -9.14 20.24
CA TRP A 156 2.37 -9.23 19.01
C TRP A 156 0.92 -8.83 19.30
N ALA A 157 0.22 -8.30 18.30
CA ALA A 157 -1.21 -8.05 18.38
C ALA A 157 -1.91 -8.64 17.16
N ILE A 158 -2.96 -9.42 17.39
CA ILE A 158 -3.80 -10.00 16.35
C ILE A 158 -5.23 -9.49 16.48
N GLY A 159 -5.93 -9.33 15.37
CA GLY A 159 -7.30 -8.81 15.33
C GLY A 159 -8.22 -9.61 14.42
N THR A 160 -9.47 -9.78 14.88
CA THR A 160 -10.57 -10.41 14.15
C THR A 160 -11.03 -9.56 12.97
N GLY A 161 -11.56 -10.21 11.92
CA GLY A 161 -12.38 -9.57 10.89
C GLY A 161 -13.35 -10.57 10.27
N GLY A 162 -14.30 -10.07 9.47
CA GLY A 162 -15.30 -10.91 8.77
C GLY A 162 -16.74 -10.40 8.90
N GLY A 163 -17.68 -11.00 8.17
CA GLY A 163 -19.07 -10.51 8.05
C GLY A 163 -19.79 -10.35 9.39
N LYS A 164 -19.55 -11.27 10.33
CA LYS A 164 -20.09 -11.24 11.70
C LYS A 164 -19.24 -10.47 12.72
N ALA A 165 -18.08 -9.92 12.36
CA ALA A 165 -17.20 -9.24 13.32
C ALA A 165 -17.83 -7.99 13.97
N ASN A 166 -18.81 -7.37 13.31
CA ASN A 166 -19.57 -6.21 13.83
C ASN A 166 -20.73 -6.58 14.78
N LEU A 167 -20.92 -7.87 15.11
CA LEU A 167 -21.87 -8.29 16.14
C LEU A 167 -21.26 -8.02 17.54
N PRO A 168 -22.05 -7.57 18.53
CA PRO A 168 -21.56 -7.32 19.89
C PRO A 168 -20.77 -8.50 20.47
N GLY A 169 -19.57 -8.22 20.99
CA GLY A 169 -18.67 -9.24 21.55
C GLY A 169 -17.88 -10.07 20.54
N SER A 170 -17.97 -9.77 19.23
CA SER A 170 -17.37 -10.60 18.17
C SER A 170 -16.07 -10.02 17.61
N SER A 171 -15.88 -8.70 17.71
CA SER A 171 -14.59 -8.08 17.40
C SER A 171 -13.70 -8.03 18.65
N GLU A 172 -12.47 -8.52 18.54
CA GLU A 172 -11.44 -8.39 19.58
C GLU A 172 -10.04 -8.20 18.99
N ILE A 173 -9.17 -7.60 19.79
CA ILE A 173 -7.71 -7.60 19.61
C ILE A 173 -7.12 -8.43 20.73
N VAL A 174 -6.31 -9.42 20.40
CA VAL A 174 -5.55 -10.22 21.37
C VAL A 174 -4.09 -9.81 21.32
N LEU A 175 -3.57 -9.44 22.49
CA LEU A 175 -2.15 -9.20 22.72
C LEU A 175 -1.49 -10.54 23.03
N VAL A 176 -0.34 -10.82 22.43
CA VAL A 176 0.40 -12.08 22.58
C VAL A 176 1.81 -11.76 23.02
N ASN A 177 2.28 -12.42 24.08
CA ASN A 177 3.67 -12.30 24.51
C ASN A 177 4.55 -13.17 23.60
N ALA A 178 5.59 -12.58 22.99
CA ALA A 178 6.41 -13.28 22.01
C ALA A 178 7.20 -14.46 22.58
N ARG A 179 7.59 -14.41 23.87
CA ARG A 179 8.39 -15.46 24.52
C ARG A 179 7.54 -16.66 24.93
N SER A 180 6.34 -16.46 25.47
CA SER A 180 5.44 -17.56 25.86
C SER A 180 4.50 -18.02 24.75
N GLN A 181 4.33 -17.22 23.70
CA GLN A 181 3.33 -17.39 22.63
C GLN A 181 1.88 -17.50 23.15
N GLN A 182 1.63 -16.99 24.37
CA GLN A 182 0.31 -16.97 25.00
C GLN A 182 -0.32 -15.58 24.97
N GLY A 183 -1.65 -15.54 25.01
CA GLY A 183 -2.41 -14.29 25.15
C GLY A 183 -2.06 -13.58 26.46
N SER A 184 -1.54 -12.35 26.36
CA SER A 184 -1.18 -11.48 27.49
C SER A 184 -2.24 -10.43 27.82
N GLY A 185 -3.23 -10.24 26.94
CA GLY A 185 -4.35 -9.32 27.16
C GLY A 185 -5.35 -9.35 26.00
N ARG A 186 -6.55 -8.82 26.25
CA ARG A 186 -7.61 -8.65 25.23
C ARG A 186 -8.15 -7.23 25.27
N ILE A 187 -8.50 -6.69 24.10
CA ILE A 187 -9.13 -5.38 23.93
C ILE A 187 -10.37 -5.59 23.06
N HIS A 188 -11.53 -5.19 23.57
CA HIS A 188 -12.80 -5.24 22.85
C HIS A 188 -13.15 -3.82 22.41
N PRO A 189 -13.30 -3.53 21.10
CA PRO A 189 -13.70 -2.22 20.63
C PRO A 189 -15.09 -1.82 21.15
N GLU A 190 -15.25 -0.55 21.46
CA GLU A 190 -16.51 -0.02 22.02
C GLU A 190 -17.70 -0.28 21.07
N GLY A 191 -18.75 -0.88 21.62
CA GLY A 191 -19.95 -1.27 20.87
C GLY A 191 -19.77 -2.49 19.95
N GLY A 192 -18.66 -3.23 20.04
CA GLY A 192 -18.39 -4.41 19.21
C GLY A 192 -18.07 -4.09 17.74
N LYS A 193 -17.67 -2.85 17.44
CA LYS A 193 -17.27 -2.42 16.08
C LYS A 193 -16.04 -3.20 15.60
N GLU A 194 -16.02 -3.59 14.33
CA GLU A 194 -14.85 -4.23 13.72
C GLU A 194 -13.61 -3.31 13.71
N VAL A 195 -12.43 -3.90 13.95
CA VAL A 195 -11.13 -3.22 13.86
C VAL A 195 -10.64 -3.24 12.42
N GLU A 196 -10.62 -2.08 11.76
CA GLU A 196 -10.22 -1.93 10.35
C GLU A 196 -8.72 -2.16 10.11
N ASP A 197 -7.87 -1.63 11.00
CA ASP A 197 -6.41 -1.79 11.01
C ASP A 197 -5.86 -1.54 12.42
N LEU A 198 -4.66 -2.03 12.71
CA LEU A 198 -3.94 -1.80 13.96
C LEU A 198 -2.44 -1.69 13.71
N ASP A 199 -1.74 -1.03 14.63
CA ASP A 199 -0.28 -0.89 14.60
C ASP A 199 0.33 -0.77 16.01
N ILE A 200 1.62 -1.09 16.15
CA ILE A 200 2.34 -1.09 17.44
C ILE A 200 3.62 -0.26 17.32
N TYR A 201 3.91 0.55 18.34
CA TYR A 201 5.17 1.30 18.45
C TYR A 201 5.81 1.13 19.82
N SER A 202 7.11 0.82 19.86
CA SER A 202 7.86 0.66 21.10
C SER A 202 8.30 2.02 21.66
N LEU A 203 7.92 2.31 22.91
CA LEU A 203 8.22 3.56 23.60
C LEU A 203 9.61 3.52 24.25
N ALA A 204 10.25 4.69 24.42
CA ALA A 204 11.60 4.79 24.97
C ALA A 204 11.73 4.31 26.44
N ASN A 205 10.61 4.20 27.16
CA ASN A 205 10.52 3.67 28.52
C ASN A 205 10.39 2.12 28.58
N GLY A 206 10.40 1.43 27.44
CA GLY A 206 10.27 -0.03 27.35
C GLY A 206 8.83 -0.56 27.31
N ASN A 207 7.82 0.30 27.44
CA ASN A 207 6.43 -0.07 27.16
C ASN A 207 6.16 -0.09 25.65
N GLU A 208 5.07 -0.75 25.24
CA GLU A 208 4.56 -0.66 23.88
C GLU A 208 3.37 0.30 23.83
N ARG A 209 3.07 0.86 22.65
CA ARG A 209 1.84 1.59 22.37
C ARG A 209 1.11 0.92 21.21
N LEU A 210 -0.11 0.47 21.48
CA LEU A 210 -1.02 -0.02 20.44
C LEU A 210 -1.87 1.16 19.94
N ALA A 211 -2.01 1.29 18.63
CA ALA A 211 -3.12 2.03 18.02
C ALA A 211 -3.99 1.09 17.20
N TYR A 212 -5.29 1.36 17.16
CA TYR A 212 -6.25 0.65 16.31
C TYR A 212 -7.32 1.60 15.80
N CYS A 213 -7.94 1.27 14.68
CA CYS A 213 -9.07 2.04 14.16
C CYS A 213 -10.30 1.17 13.90
N THR A 214 -11.47 1.76 14.10
CA THR A 214 -12.74 1.32 13.53
C THR A 214 -13.01 2.15 12.27
N SER A 215 -14.06 1.83 11.51
CA SER A 215 -14.45 2.60 10.31
C SER A 215 -14.75 4.09 10.56
N SER A 216 -14.83 4.58 11.80
CA SER A 216 -15.04 6.00 12.11
C SER A 216 -14.15 6.61 13.18
N GLU A 217 -13.28 5.84 13.84
CA GLU A 217 -12.55 6.34 15.00
C GLU A 217 -11.21 5.64 15.19
N VAL A 218 -10.17 6.40 15.54
CA VAL A 218 -8.82 5.92 15.88
C VAL A 218 -8.61 6.05 17.39
N PHE A 219 -8.11 4.99 17.98
CA PHE A 219 -7.77 4.89 19.40
C PHE A 219 -6.29 4.55 19.57
N ALA A 220 -5.71 4.92 20.71
CA ALA A 220 -4.44 4.36 21.17
C ALA A 220 -4.42 4.14 22.68
N GLN A 221 -3.57 3.20 23.11
CA GLN A 221 -3.35 2.86 24.51
C GLN A 221 -1.93 2.33 24.71
N ASP A 222 -1.38 2.62 25.87
CA ASP A 222 -0.08 2.07 26.28
C ASP A 222 -0.29 0.67 26.86
N ILE A 223 0.61 -0.24 26.49
CA ILE A 223 0.67 -1.62 26.95
C ILE A 223 1.91 -1.73 27.84
N SER A 224 1.68 -2.01 29.12
CA SER A 224 2.75 -2.18 30.12
C SER A 224 2.81 -3.63 30.59
N SER A 225 3.74 -3.94 31.50
CA SER A 225 3.84 -5.26 32.14
C SER A 225 2.58 -5.66 32.93
N THR A 226 1.76 -4.71 33.38
CA THR A 226 0.48 -4.98 34.05
C THR A 226 -0.69 -5.16 33.07
N GLY A 227 -0.44 -5.06 31.76
CA GLY A 227 -1.43 -5.24 30.70
C GLY A 227 -1.81 -3.95 29.96
N PRO A 228 -2.90 -3.99 29.17
CA PRO A 228 -3.40 -2.84 28.42
C PRO A 228 -3.97 -1.74 29.34
N GLY A 229 -3.54 -0.49 29.13
CA GLY A 229 -4.21 0.70 29.66
C GLY A 229 -5.55 0.99 28.98
N SER A 230 -6.24 2.07 29.35
CA SER A 230 -7.51 2.47 28.73
C SER A 230 -7.31 3.06 27.31
N PRO A 231 -8.19 2.75 26.35
CA PRO A 231 -8.14 3.34 25.01
C PRO A 231 -8.52 4.82 25.04
N LYS A 232 -7.61 5.67 24.55
CA LYS A 232 -7.85 7.08 24.30
C LYS A 232 -8.30 7.28 22.86
N SER A 233 -9.47 7.90 22.66
CA SER A 233 -9.89 8.41 21.35
C SER A 233 -8.92 9.50 20.88
N LEU A 234 -8.33 9.32 19.69
CA LEU A 234 -7.39 10.25 19.07
C LEU A 234 -8.00 11.02 17.89
N TYR A 235 -8.90 10.38 17.13
CA TYR A 235 -9.46 10.97 15.93
C TYR A 235 -10.82 10.38 15.59
N LYS A 236 -11.80 11.23 15.33
CA LYS A 236 -13.13 10.85 14.83
C LYS A 236 -13.29 11.33 13.39
N ALA A 237 -13.73 10.43 12.51
CA ALA A 237 -14.10 10.76 11.14
C ALA A 237 -15.16 11.88 11.13
N PRO A 238 -15.00 12.94 10.32
CA PRO A 238 -15.93 14.06 10.33
C PRO A 238 -17.37 13.63 10.01
N VAL A 239 -18.31 13.98 10.88
CA VAL A 239 -19.75 13.74 10.64
C VAL A 239 -20.24 14.75 9.61
N PRO A 240 -20.69 14.32 8.41
CA PRO A 240 -21.19 15.24 7.40
C PRO A 240 -22.63 15.68 7.72
N ILE A 241 -22.98 16.91 7.33
CA ILE A 241 -24.34 17.45 7.47
C ILE A 241 -25.34 16.66 6.61
N THR A 242 -24.90 16.19 5.43
CA THR A 242 -25.68 15.34 4.53
C THR A 242 -24.79 14.27 3.89
N GLY A 243 -25.35 13.07 3.68
CA GLY A 243 -24.63 11.92 3.11
C GLY A 243 -23.93 11.04 4.15
N SER A 244 -23.20 10.03 3.67
CA SER A 244 -22.51 9.05 4.52
C SER A 244 -21.19 9.60 5.06
N LYS A 245 -20.77 9.15 6.25
CA LYS A 245 -19.43 9.43 6.81
C LYS A 245 -18.31 8.84 5.93
N PRO A 246 -17.11 9.44 5.88
CA PRO A 246 -15.93 8.76 5.34
C PRO A 246 -15.53 7.59 6.26
N GLU A 247 -14.86 6.59 5.67
CA GLU A 247 -14.45 5.37 6.35
C GLU A 247 -12.94 5.40 6.61
N ILE A 248 -12.54 5.28 7.88
CA ILE A 248 -11.13 5.11 8.25
C ILE A 248 -10.73 3.67 7.94
N ARG A 249 -9.75 3.48 7.05
CA ARG A 249 -9.40 2.13 6.55
C ARG A 249 -8.04 1.61 6.99
N ASN A 250 -7.04 2.48 7.17
CA ASN A 250 -5.71 2.07 7.59
C ASN A 250 -5.07 3.11 8.52
N ILE A 251 -4.20 2.64 9.41
CA ILE A 251 -3.34 3.47 10.25
C ILE A 251 -1.92 2.91 10.30
N ARG A 252 -0.91 3.78 10.44
CA ARG A 252 0.47 3.39 10.81
C ARG A 252 1.10 4.42 11.71
N PHE A 253 1.93 4.00 12.66
CA PHE A 253 2.82 4.92 13.36
C PHE A 253 3.93 5.44 12.43
N ILE A 254 4.24 6.72 12.60
CA ILE A 254 5.42 7.39 12.03
C ILE A 254 6.47 7.57 13.11
N SER A 255 6.03 7.85 14.34
CA SER A 255 6.81 7.87 15.57
C SER A 255 5.89 7.49 16.75
N SER A 256 6.40 7.48 17.98
CA SER A 256 5.59 7.35 19.21
C SER A 256 4.51 8.42 19.39
N GLU A 257 4.58 9.48 18.59
CA GLU A 257 3.83 10.74 18.72
C GLU A 257 3.04 11.11 17.45
N ILE A 258 3.22 10.37 16.35
CA ILE A 258 2.63 10.71 15.05
C ILE A 258 2.06 9.46 14.38
N ILE A 259 0.81 9.53 13.91
CA ILE A 259 0.10 8.47 13.19
C ILE A 259 -0.30 8.96 11.78
N ALA A 260 -0.04 8.14 10.77
CA ALA A 260 -0.64 8.27 9.44
C ALA A 260 -2.01 7.58 9.42
N ILE A 261 -3.04 8.25 8.94
CA ILE A 261 -4.42 7.75 8.84
C ILE A 261 -4.90 7.86 7.39
N ILE A 262 -5.59 6.83 6.91
CA ILE A 262 -6.25 6.80 5.61
C ILE A 262 -7.76 6.84 5.79
N GLU A 263 -8.39 7.87 5.22
CA GLU A 263 -9.84 7.98 5.06
C GLU A 263 -10.24 7.70 3.60
N ASN A 264 -11.21 6.82 3.39
CA ASN A 264 -11.89 6.62 2.11
C ASN A 264 -13.19 7.42 2.09
N ALA A 265 -13.40 8.24 1.06
CA ALA A 265 -14.62 9.01 0.92
C ALA A 265 -15.78 8.12 0.42
N PRO A 266 -17.03 8.40 0.83
CA PRO A 266 -18.20 7.61 0.44
C PRO A 266 -18.32 7.45 -1.07
N LYS A 267 -18.98 6.37 -1.50
CA LYS A 267 -19.29 6.09 -2.92
C LYS A 267 -18.04 6.10 -3.81
N ARG A 268 -16.87 5.78 -3.24
CA ARG A 268 -15.57 5.71 -3.94
C ARG A 268 -15.19 7.04 -4.63
N THR A 269 -15.51 8.17 -3.99
CA THR A 269 -15.31 9.54 -4.53
C THR A 269 -13.92 10.13 -4.28
N GLY A 270 -13.03 9.38 -3.63
CA GLY A 270 -11.64 9.75 -3.37
C GLY A 270 -11.14 9.18 -2.04
N SER A 271 -9.87 9.45 -1.73
CA SER A 271 -9.27 9.14 -0.41
C SER A 271 -8.45 10.32 0.10
N THR A 272 -8.21 10.35 1.42
CA THR A 272 -7.41 11.37 2.10
C THR A 272 -6.36 10.71 2.99
N LEU A 273 -5.12 11.16 2.88
CA LEU A 273 -4.06 10.85 3.84
C LEU A 273 -3.98 11.99 4.87
N ILE A 274 -4.04 11.62 6.14
CA ILE A 274 -3.95 12.52 7.30
C ILE A 274 -2.72 12.13 8.12
N ILE A 275 -1.94 13.12 8.55
CA ILE A 275 -0.85 12.97 9.51
C ILE A 275 -1.30 13.63 10.81
N LEU A 276 -1.42 12.84 11.87
CA LEU A 276 -1.95 13.23 13.17
C LEU A 276 -0.85 13.17 14.22
N GLU A 277 -0.58 14.29 14.88
CA GLU A 277 0.18 14.39 16.12
C GLU A 277 -0.73 13.99 17.30
N ILE A 278 -0.23 13.16 18.21
CA ILE A 278 -1.00 12.55 19.31
C ILE A 278 -0.46 12.91 20.71
N THR A 279 0.48 13.86 20.78
CA THR A 279 1.01 14.46 22.01
C THR A 279 -0.02 15.41 22.63
N GLY A 280 -0.51 15.08 23.83
CA GLY A 280 -1.55 15.88 24.49
C GLY A 280 -2.89 15.78 23.75
N GLU A 281 -3.39 16.90 23.21
CA GLU A 281 -4.59 16.93 22.36
C GLU A 281 -4.22 16.64 20.90
N SER A 282 -4.97 15.75 20.25
CA SER A 282 -4.63 15.28 18.91
C SER A 282 -4.78 16.37 17.85
N LYS A 283 -3.72 16.61 17.08
CA LYS A 283 -3.59 17.72 16.14
C LYS A 283 -3.24 17.24 14.72
N VAL A 284 -3.96 17.70 13.72
CA VAL A 284 -3.66 17.35 12.32
C VAL A 284 -2.49 18.18 11.82
N LEU A 285 -1.32 17.55 11.64
CA LEU A 285 -0.12 18.18 11.09
C LEU A 285 -0.20 18.40 9.57
N ALA A 286 -0.80 17.43 8.86
CA ALA A 286 -1.01 17.53 7.42
C ALA A 286 -2.27 16.76 6.99
N ARG A 287 -3.01 17.30 6.02
CA ARG A 287 -4.15 16.64 5.37
C ARG A 287 -4.00 16.75 3.85
N LYS A 288 -4.04 15.62 3.16
CA LYS A 288 -3.87 15.55 1.70
C LYS A 288 -4.95 14.70 1.07
N ARG A 289 -5.92 15.36 0.40
CA ARG A 289 -6.80 14.68 -0.55
C ARG A 289 -5.93 14.11 -1.68
N LEU A 290 -6.05 12.81 -1.92
CA LEU A 290 -5.31 12.11 -2.95
C LEU A 290 -5.89 12.43 -4.35
N PRO A 291 -5.12 12.21 -5.44
CA PRO A 291 -5.60 12.47 -6.79
C PRO A 291 -6.92 11.74 -7.11
N LYS A 292 -7.81 12.35 -7.90
CA LYS A 292 -9.19 11.84 -8.19
C LYS A 292 -9.27 10.39 -8.71
N TRP A 293 -8.19 9.83 -9.25
CA TRP A 293 -8.14 8.44 -9.71
C TRP A 293 -7.97 7.44 -8.55
N ILE A 294 -7.43 7.87 -7.41
CA ILE A 294 -7.38 7.11 -6.16
C ILE A 294 -8.76 7.22 -5.50
N LYS A 295 -9.61 6.25 -5.80
CA LYS A 295 -11.00 6.18 -5.35
C LYS A 295 -11.18 5.60 -3.94
N SER A 296 -10.25 4.73 -3.55
CA SER A 296 -10.19 4.01 -2.28
C SER A 296 -8.76 3.48 -2.13
N ILE A 297 -8.18 3.65 -0.95
CA ILE A 297 -6.95 2.99 -0.51
C ILE A 297 -7.33 1.76 0.31
N ASN A 298 -6.56 0.69 0.14
CA ASN A 298 -6.80 -0.58 0.81
C ASN A 298 -5.57 -1.18 1.52
N ALA A 299 -4.37 -0.69 1.22
CA ALA A 299 -3.17 -0.99 2.00
C ALA A 299 -2.28 0.25 2.15
N LEU A 300 -1.74 0.40 3.36
CA LEU A 300 -0.83 1.46 3.80
C LEU A 300 0.38 0.82 4.46
N ASP A 301 1.55 1.33 4.14
CA ASP A 301 2.79 1.06 4.88
C ASP A 301 3.68 2.31 4.96
N VAL A 302 4.51 2.39 6.00
CA VAL A 302 5.35 3.57 6.31
C VAL A 302 6.70 3.09 6.79
N THR A 303 7.77 3.77 6.36
CA THR A 303 9.13 3.48 6.84
C THR A 303 9.95 4.75 7.02
N PHE A 304 10.90 4.72 7.95
CA PHE A 304 11.84 5.81 8.21
C PHE A 304 13.04 5.72 7.26
N VAL A 305 13.39 6.84 6.62
CA VAL A 305 14.44 6.89 5.60
C VAL A 305 15.75 7.46 6.15
N SER A 306 15.68 8.47 7.02
CA SER A 306 16.82 9.25 7.51
C SER A 306 17.66 8.55 8.60
N ARG A 307 18.02 7.26 8.41
CA ARG A 307 18.89 6.52 9.34
C ARG A 307 20.31 7.13 9.31
N PRO A 308 20.88 7.57 10.45
CA PRO A 308 22.30 7.92 10.53
C PRO A 308 23.16 6.67 10.34
N GLN A 309 24.28 6.81 9.63
CA GLN A 309 25.16 5.71 9.24
C GLN A 309 25.72 4.91 10.43
N ASN A 310 25.99 5.59 11.55
CA ASN A 310 26.37 4.97 12.82
C ASN A 310 25.35 5.41 13.89
N PRO A 311 24.43 4.55 14.36
CA PRO A 311 23.82 4.77 15.66
C PRO A 311 24.95 4.74 16.71
N PRO A 312 24.98 5.65 17.69
CA PRO A 312 26.03 5.63 18.72
C PRO A 312 25.98 4.27 19.45
N SER A 313 27.14 3.63 19.59
CA SER A 313 27.28 2.41 20.38
C SER A 313 26.77 2.67 21.80
N ALA A 314 26.00 1.72 22.33
CA ALA A 314 25.33 1.87 23.62
C ALA A 314 26.36 1.85 24.77
N SER A 315 26.91 3.04 25.08
CA SER A 315 27.70 3.29 26.29
C SER A 315 26.77 3.49 27.48
N GLU A 316 26.92 2.67 28.51
CA GLU A 316 25.98 2.52 29.64
C GLU A 316 25.70 3.80 30.46
N ASN A 317 26.52 4.85 30.34
CA ASN A 317 26.42 6.04 31.19
C ASN A 317 26.13 7.35 30.44
N THR A 318 25.68 7.30 29.17
CA THR A 318 25.18 8.50 28.48
C THR A 318 23.65 8.49 28.49
N PRO A 319 22.96 9.56 28.94
CA PRO A 319 21.51 9.63 28.79
C PRO A 319 21.16 9.50 27.31
N LYS A 320 20.16 8.67 26.98
CA LYS A 320 19.68 8.42 25.61
C LYS A 320 19.05 9.69 25.02
N SER A 321 19.87 10.67 24.65
CA SER A 321 19.42 11.83 23.89
C SER A 321 19.07 11.36 22.49
N THR A 322 17.78 11.11 22.28
CA THR A 322 17.18 10.88 20.97
C THR A 322 17.21 12.17 20.16
N HIS A 323 18.40 12.59 19.73
CA HIS A 323 18.58 13.56 18.67
C HIS A 323 18.13 12.93 17.35
N LEU A 324 16.80 12.84 17.19
CA LEU A 324 16.18 12.84 15.87
C LEU A 324 16.79 14.02 15.09
N PRO A 325 17.16 13.85 13.81
CA PRO A 325 17.61 14.96 13.00
C PRO A 325 16.52 16.04 12.99
N PRO A 326 16.87 17.34 12.92
CA PRO A 326 15.88 18.43 12.97
C PRO A 326 14.81 18.30 11.89
N ILE A 327 15.15 17.63 10.78
CA ILE A 327 14.24 17.18 9.75
C ILE A 327 14.35 15.66 9.59
N ALA A 328 13.25 14.93 9.82
CA ALA A 328 13.14 13.49 9.58
C ALA A 328 12.35 13.22 8.29
N GLN A 329 12.86 12.33 7.44
CA GLN A 329 12.15 11.86 6.24
C GLN A 329 11.60 10.44 6.42
N TYR A 330 10.35 10.27 6.02
CA TYR A 330 9.63 9.01 5.96
C TYR A 330 9.11 8.76 4.54
N ALA A 331 9.09 7.50 4.13
CA ALA A 331 8.42 7.04 2.92
C ALA A 331 7.07 6.42 3.29
N ILE A 332 6.02 6.75 2.55
CA ILE A 332 4.67 6.24 2.72
C ILE A 332 4.25 5.57 1.42
N ALA A 333 3.82 4.30 1.48
CA ALA A 333 3.31 3.54 0.35
C ALA A 333 1.80 3.34 0.46
N LEU A 334 1.08 3.67 -0.62
CA LEU A 334 -0.38 3.61 -0.71
C LEU A 334 -0.80 2.73 -1.89
N ALA A 335 -1.51 1.64 -1.61
CA ALA A 335 -2.15 0.81 -2.62
C ALA A 335 -3.55 1.33 -2.98
N ALA A 336 -3.84 1.37 -4.27
CA ALA A 336 -5.12 1.77 -4.82
C ALA A 336 -5.48 0.86 -6.00
N ASP A 337 -6.38 -0.11 -5.78
CA ASP A 337 -6.79 -1.07 -6.81
C ASP A 337 -5.57 -1.85 -7.36
N THR A 338 -5.30 -1.81 -8.67
CA THR A 338 -4.12 -2.44 -9.32
C THR A 338 -2.84 -1.57 -9.29
N SER A 339 -2.85 -0.45 -8.56
CA SER A 339 -1.85 0.62 -8.64
C SER A 339 -1.23 0.96 -7.28
N LEU A 340 -0.02 1.50 -7.30
CA LEU A 340 0.77 1.89 -6.14
C LEU A 340 1.19 3.35 -6.25
N THR A 341 1.17 4.11 -5.16
CA THR A 341 1.77 5.45 -5.11
C THR A 341 2.52 5.66 -3.81
N THR A 342 3.75 6.17 -3.91
CA THR A 342 4.58 6.55 -2.78
C THR A 342 4.60 8.06 -2.58
N TYR A 343 4.70 8.46 -1.32
CA TYR A 343 4.86 9.84 -0.86
C TYR A 343 6.08 9.95 0.06
N LEU A 344 6.74 11.10 0.06
CA LEU A 344 7.71 11.49 1.07
C LEU A 344 7.02 12.42 2.07
N LEU A 345 7.12 12.07 3.35
CA LEU A 345 6.77 12.93 4.46
C LEU A 345 8.05 13.43 5.10
N ASN A 346 8.29 14.74 5.06
CA ASN A 346 9.37 15.37 5.81
C ASN A 346 8.75 16.09 7.00
N ILE A 347 9.19 15.77 8.21
CA ILE A 347 8.77 16.43 9.45
C ILE A 347 9.95 17.24 9.97
N ASP A 348 9.73 18.55 10.09
CA ASP A 348 10.62 19.50 10.76
C ASP A 348 10.12 19.65 12.20
N PHE A 349 10.86 19.05 13.14
CA PHE A 349 10.53 19.08 14.57
C PHE A 349 10.85 20.46 15.20
N THR A 350 11.73 21.25 14.60
CA THR A 350 12.11 22.58 15.12
C THR A 350 11.04 23.63 14.89
N HIS A 351 10.24 23.45 13.83
CA HIS A 351 9.13 24.35 13.47
C HIS A 351 7.75 23.69 13.54
N GLY A 352 7.66 22.41 13.92
CA GLY A 352 6.40 21.66 14.00
C GLY A 352 5.69 21.52 12.65
N ARG A 353 6.45 21.38 11.56
CA ARG A 353 5.94 21.42 10.17
C ARG A 353 6.06 20.06 9.48
N ALA A 354 4.94 19.57 8.95
CA ALA A 354 4.90 18.38 8.10
C ALA A 354 4.73 18.76 6.62
N SER A 355 5.62 18.28 5.76
CA SER A 355 5.59 18.48 4.31
C SER A 355 5.43 17.15 3.59
N LEU A 356 4.25 16.94 2.98
CA LEU A 356 3.88 15.71 2.28
C LEU A 356 3.92 15.90 0.76
N GLN A 357 4.85 15.20 0.09
CA GLN A 357 5.17 15.35 -1.32
C GLN A 357 4.97 14.02 -2.08
N PRO A 358 4.32 14.00 -3.26
CA PRO A 358 4.28 12.80 -4.09
C PRO A 358 5.69 12.39 -4.54
N HIS A 359 6.00 11.09 -4.49
CA HIS A 359 7.26 10.53 -4.97
C HIS A 359 7.06 9.82 -6.31
N GLN A 360 6.56 8.57 -6.32
CA GLN A 360 6.39 7.80 -7.54
C GLN A 360 5.02 7.13 -7.59
N THR A 361 4.42 7.07 -8.78
CA THR A 361 3.16 6.36 -9.03
C THR A 361 3.42 5.28 -10.07
N PHE A 362 3.05 4.04 -9.73
CA PHE A 362 3.05 2.90 -10.62
C PHE A 362 1.60 2.48 -10.88
N ARG A 363 1.21 2.35 -12.15
CA ARG A 363 -0.16 1.99 -12.53
C ARG A 363 -0.18 0.57 -13.07
N ASN A 364 -1.27 -0.15 -12.80
CA ASN A 364 -1.54 -1.49 -13.34
C ASN A 364 -0.37 -2.48 -13.11
N ILE A 365 0.26 -2.42 -11.93
CA ILE A 365 1.41 -3.27 -11.57
C ILE A 365 0.99 -4.73 -11.36
N HIS A 366 -0.26 -4.96 -10.96
CA HIS A 366 -0.89 -6.27 -10.81
C HIS A 366 -2.10 -6.41 -11.75
N PRO A 367 -2.43 -7.64 -12.19
CA PRO A 367 -3.62 -7.90 -13.00
C PRO A 367 -4.92 -7.76 -12.19
N PHE A 368 -4.84 -7.88 -10.87
CA PHE A 368 -5.96 -7.73 -9.93
C PHE A 368 -5.56 -6.80 -8.77
N GLN A 369 -6.48 -6.54 -7.86
CA GLN A 369 -6.28 -5.65 -6.72
C GLN A 369 -5.06 -6.03 -5.88
N VAL A 370 -4.23 -5.04 -5.51
CA VAL A 370 -3.14 -5.17 -4.53
C VAL A 370 -3.75 -5.52 -3.17
N SER A 371 -3.32 -6.59 -2.51
CA SER A 371 -3.81 -7.00 -1.18
C SER A 371 -2.98 -6.43 -0.04
N ARG A 372 -1.65 -6.36 -0.20
CA ARG A 372 -0.71 -5.85 0.81
C ARG A 372 0.44 -5.10 0.15
N VAL A 373 0.93 -4.09 0.85
CA VAL A 373 2.21 -3.40 0.57
C VAL A 373 3.06 -3.42 1.84
N THR A 374 4.38 -3.54 1.69
CA THR A 374 5.35 -3.54 2.80
C THR A 374 6.69 -2.97 2.32
N PHE A 375 7.27 -2.05 3.09
CA PHE A 375 8.67 -1.65 2.91
C PHE A 375 9.60 -2.66 3.61
N GLY A 376 10.72 -2.97 2.97
CA GLY A 376 11.81 -3.69 3.63
C GLY A 376 12.78 -2.74 4.34
N PRO A 377 13.73 -3.28 5.12
CA PRO A 377 14.80 -2.48 5.68
C PRO A 377 15.68 -1.87 4.58
N ILE A 378 16.31 -0.74 4.88
CA ILE A 378 17.26 -0.09 3.97
C ILE A 378 18.45 -1.01 3.71
N SER A 379 18.73 -1.27 2.44
CA SER A 379 19.97 -1.92 2.02
C SER A 379 21.15 -0.98 2.23
N ALA A 380 22.04 -1.32 3.16
CA ALA A 380 23.24 -0.55 3.47
C ALA A 380 24.43 -1.00 2.59
N PRO A 381 25.36 -0.11 2.22
CA PRO A 381 26.59 -0.51 1.53
C PRO A 381 27.38 -1.49 2.41
N THR A 382 27.75 -2.64 1.84
CA THR A 382 28.66 -3.57 2.52
C THR A 382 30.10 -3.09 2.38
N ASP A 383 30.46 -2.02 3.09
CA ASP A 383 31.82 -1.48 3.11
C ASP A 383 32.77 -2.35 3.94
N ARG A 384 33.10 -3.52 3.40
CA ARG A 384 34.42 -4.14 3.61
C ARG A 384 34.96 -4.64 2.27
N PRO A 385 36.05 -4.07 1.74
CA PRO A 385 36.84 -4.78 0.74
C PRO A 385 37.31 -6.10 1.38
N GLN A 386 36.90 -7.23 0.80
CA GLN A 386 37.51 -8.51 1.14
C GLN A 386 38.95 -8.48 0.63
N THR A 387 39.90 -8.21 1.52
CA THR A 387 41.32 -8.40 1.24
C THR A 387 41.53 -9.86 0.84
N PRO A 388 42.09 -10.17 -0.35
CA PRO A 388 42.25 -11.54 -0.81
C PRO A 388 43.43 -12.22 -0.09
N THR A 389 43.19 -12.69 1.15
CA THR A 389 44.17 -13.47 1.90
C THR A 389 43.99 -14.97 1.67
N SER A 390 44.83 -15.49 0.78
CA SER A 390 45.28 -16.89 0.66
C SER A 390 44.29 -17.95 0.11
N PRO A 391 44.70 -18.76 -0.91
CA PRO A 391 43.80 -19.68 -1.61
C PRO A 391 43.90 -21.14 -1.13
N THR A 392 43.28 -21.50 0.01
CA THR A 392 43.11 -22.92 0.38
C THR A 392 41.83 -23.21 1.17
N SER A 393 40.71 -23.52 0.48
CA SER A 393 39.64 -24.44 0.92
C SER A 393 38.48 -24.45 -0.08
N PRO A 394 37.98 -25.61 -0.54
CA PRO A 394 36.82 -25.70 -1.41
C PRO A 394 35.54 -26.05 -0.62
N SER A 395 34.73 -25.05 -0.22
CA SER A 395 33.36 -25.33 0.26
C SER A 395 32.40 -24.13 0.23
N THR A 396 31.14 -24.49 -0.09
CA THR A 396 29.90 -23.74 0.14
C THR A 396 29.69 -22.46 -0.70
N THR A 397 28.67 -22.53 -1.56
CA THR A 397 28.07 -21.42 -2.34
C THR A 397 27.47 -20.34 -1.42
N ARG A 398 28.33 -19.49 -0.87
CA ARG A 398 27.95 -18.24 -0.22
C ARG A 398 27.54 -17.26 -1.31
N PHE A 399 26.28 -16.81 -1.30
CA PHE A 399 25.74 -15.97 -2.37
C PHE A 399 26.61 -14.72 -2.64
N PRO A 400 26.94 -14.40 -3.90
CA PRO A 400 27.78 -13.25 -4.21
C PRO A 400 27.03 -11.93 -3.97
N SER A 401 27.59 -11.05 -3.14
CA SER A 401 27.02 -9.73 -2.89
C SER A 401 27.39 -8.77 -4.03
N PHE A 402 26.42 -8.40 -4.86
CA PHE A 402 26.57 -7.38 -5.91
C PHE A 402 25.41 -6.38 -5.92
N SER A 403 25.42 -5.44 -4.97
CA SER A 403 24.91 -4.08 -5.19
C SER A 403 25.76 -3.09 -4.40
N THR A 404 26.50 -2.23 -5.09
CA THR A 404 27.40 -1.24 -4.48
C THR A 404 26.70 0.06 -4.07
N LYS A 405 25.36 0.11 -4.12
CA LYS A 405 24.57 1.31 -3.83
C LYS A 405 23.36 1.01 -2.95
N PRO A 406 23.06 1.87 -1.97
CA PRO A 406 21.95 1.68 -1.04
C PRO A 406 20.60 1.90 -1.73
N TYR A 407 19.61 1.12 -1.32
CA TYR A 407 18.23 1.22 -1.81
C TYR A 407 17.22 0.92 -0.71
N LEU A 408 16.00 1.43 -0.90
CA LEU A 408 14.84 1.06 -0.11
C LEU A 408 13.95 0.12 -0.95
N PRO A 409 13.80 -1.16 -0.56
CA PRO A 409 12.86 -2.08 -1.21
C PRO A 409 11.42 -1.84 -0.74
N LEU A 410 10.48 -1.98 -1.65
CA LEU A 410 9.02 -1.95 -1.41
C LEU A 410 8.38 -3.09 -2.19
N ALA A 411 7.76 -4.02 -1.47
CA ALA A 411 6.99 -5.10 -2.06
C ALA A 411 5.50 -4.73 -2.11
N SER A 412 4.84 -5.23 -3.15
CA SER A 412 3.39 -5.23 -3.30
C SER A 412 2.96 -6.61 -3.78
N VAL A 413 1.87 -7.12 -3.22
CA VAL A 413 1.29 -8.42 -3.58
C VAL A 413 -0.19 -8.27 -3.92
N SER A 414 -0.73 -9.21 -4.68
CA SER A 414 -2.10 -9.16 -5.17
C SER A 414 -2.85 -10.48 -4.99
N VAL A 415 -4.17 -10.36 -4.82
CA VAL A 415 -5.12 -11.48 -4.92
C VAL A 415 -4.99 -12.22 -6.27
N GLY A 416 -4.52 -11.53 -7.30
CA GLY A 416 -4.08 -12.11 -8.57
C GLY A 416 -2.63 -12.56 -8.53
N ASN A 417 -2.32 -13.50 -7.63
CA ASN A 417 -1.12 -14.36 -7.55
C ASN A 417 0.24 -13.76 -7.94
N THR A 418 0.46 -12.47 -7.73
CA THR A 418 1.65 -11.77 -8.24
C THR A 418 2.30 -10.90 -7.17
N VAL A 419 3.64 -10.88 -7.19
CA VAL A 419 4.52 -10.05 -6.36
C VAL A 419 5.22 -9.04 -7.26
N ASN A 420 5.29 -7.77 -6.85
CA ASN A 420 6.07 -6.74 -7.53
C ASN A 420 6.98 -6.03 -6.51
N ILE A 421 8.28 -5.98 -6.82
CA ILE A 421 9.34 -5.44 -5.97
C ILE A 421 9.90 -4.18 -6.62
N HIS A 422 9.71 -3.04 -5.98
CA HIS A 422 10.32 -1.77 -6.38
C HIS A 422 11.55 -1.48 -5.51
N LYS A 423 12.67 -1.06 -6.10
CA LYS A 423 13.87 -0.65 -5.35
C LYS A 423 14.18 0.82 -5.59
N PHE A 424 13.90 1.67 -4.61
CA PHE A 424 14.16 3.10 -4.71
C PHE A 424 15.63 3.40 -4.37
N PRO A 425 16.43 3.99 -5.27
CA PRO A 425 17.82 4.31 -4.98
C PRO A 425 17.90 5.43 -3.94
N LEU A 426 18.70 5.22 -2.90
CA LEU A 426 18.95 6.20 -1.85
C LEU A 426 20.14 7.09 -2.20
N LEU A 427 20.08 8.34 -1.74
CA LEU A 427 21.21 9.27 -1.75
C LEU A 427 21.79 9.34 -0.34
N PHE A 428 23.11 9.18 -0.24
CA PHE A 428 23.85 9.49 0.98
C PHE A 428 24.19 10.98 1.01
N ILE A 429 23.95 11.63 2.15
CA ILE A 429 24.39 13.00 2.42
C ILE A 429 25.37 12.94 3.60
N PRO A 430 26.67 13.22 3.38
CA PRO A 430 27.64 13.38 4.47
C PRO A 430 27.24 14.51 5.42
N SER A 431 27.60 14.39 6.70
CA SER A 431 27.41 15.50 7.64
C SER A 431 28.34 16.68 7.30
N PRO A 432 27.88 17.95 7.37
CA PRO A 432 28.73 19.11 7.08
C PRO A 432 29.91 19.28 8.04
N ASP A 433 29.82 18.74 9.26
CA ASP A 433 30.87 18.83 10.30
C ASP A 433 31.95 17.72 10.18
N ALA A 434 32.13 17.12 8.99
CA ALA A 434 33.24 16.21 8.71
C ALA A 434 34.55 16.99 8.46
N SER A 435 34.98 17.78 9.45
CA SER A 435 36.24 18.51 9.42
C SER A 435 37.44 17.56 9.48
N THR A 436 38.48 17.87 8.71
CA THR A 436 39.74 17.11 8.63
C THR A 436 40.76 17.48 9.71
N ASP A 437 40.33 18.16 10.77
CA ASP A 437 41.19 18.61 11.87
C ASP A 437 41.23 17.55 12.98
N GLU A 438 42.42 17.26 13.53
CA GLU A 438 42.68 16.14 14.44
C GLU A 438 42.12 16.31 15.88
N ASP A 439 41.35 17.38 16.14
CA ASP A 439 40.80 17.71 17.47
C ASP A 439 39.52 16.90 17.79
N GLU A 440 39.71 15.67 18.28
CA GLU A 440 38.95 14.90 19.29
C GLU A 440 37.39 14.93 19.31
N LYS A 441 36.72 15.34 18.22
CA LYS A 441 35.26 15.37 18.11
C LYS A 441 34.76 14.29 17.17
N ALA A 442 34.03 13.31 17.71
CA ALA A 442 33.52 12.19 16.93
C ALA A 442 32.71 12.68 15.70
N PRO A 443 33.03 12.23 14.47
CA PRO A 443 32.39 12.74 13.27
C PRO A 443 30.90 12.40 13.25
N GLN A 444 30.06 13.41 13.03
CA GLN A 444 28.61 13.20 12.98
C GLN A 444 28.25 12.27 11.79
N PRO A 445 27.43 11.22 12.01
CA PRO A 445 27.10 10.26 10.97
C PRO A 445 26.28 10.90 9.84
N GLY A 446 26.68 10.68 8.59
CA GLY A 446 25.86 11.03 7.43
C GLY A 446 24.55 10.22 7.39
N ALA A 447 23.60 10.66 6.57
CA ALA A 447 22.26 10.06 6.53
C ALA A 447 21.78 9.78 5.10
N TYR A 448 20.91 8.77 4.97
CA TYR A 448 20.28 8.40 3.70
C TYR A 448 18.96 9.16 3.48
N TYR A 449 18.70 9.53 2.23
CA TYR A 449 17.47 10.20 1.82
C TYR A 449 16.97 9.70 0.48
N LEU A 450 15.65 9.65 0.31
CA LEU A 450 15.02 9.51 -0.99
C LEU A 450 15.00 10.87 -1.68
N ARG A 451 15.44 10.89 -2.94
CA ARG A 451 15.41 12.10 -3.75
C ARG A 451 13.96 12.49 -4.02
N VAL A 452 13.57 13.73 -3.69
CA VAL A 452 12.32 14.31 -4.20
C VAL A 452 12.38 14.31 -5.74
N PRO A 453 11.39 13.74 -6.45
CA PRO A 453 11.43 13.71 -7.90
C PRO A 453 11.49 15.13 -8.46
N GLY A 454 12.38 15.37 -9.41
CA GLY A 454 12.48 16.65 -10.09
C GLY A 454 11.12 17.03 -10.68
N VAL A 455 10.51 18.10 -10.17
CA VAL A 455 9.15 18.46 -10.57
C VAL A 455 9.17 18.78 -12.07
N LYS A 456 8.33 18.08 -12.85
CA LYS A 456 8.13 18.34 -14.30
C LYS A 456 7.65 19.77 -14.62
N ARG A 457 7.52 20.65 -13.61
CA ARG A 457 7.39 22.11 -13.73
C ARG A 457 8.42 22.69 -14.70
N GLN A 458 9.68 22.25 -14.71
CA GLN A 458 10.64 22.80 -15.67
C GLN A 458 10.26 22.47 -17.12
N THR A 459 9.74 21.28 -17.39
CA THR A 459 9.19 20.91 -18.71
C THR A 459 7.91 21.70 -19.03
N PHE A 460 6.98 21.84 -18.08
CA PHE A 460 5.72 22.57 -18.31
C PHE A 460 5.95 24.08 -18.50
N VAL A 461 6.86 24.68 -17.72
CA VAL A 461 7.29 26.08 -17.89
C VAL A 461 8.04 26.25 -19.20
N SER A 462 8.96 25.34 -19.55
CA SER A 462 9.67 25.38 -20.83
C SER A 462 8.71 25.30 -22.01
N VAL A 463 7.81 24.31 -22.04
CA VAL A 463 6.79 24.15 -23.09
C VAL A 463 5.85 25.36 -23.15
N GLY A 464 5.39 25.88 -22.00
CA GLY A 464 4.55 27.06 -21.95
C GLY A 464 5.25 28.32 -22.48
N LEU A 465 6.52 28.51 -22.12
CA LEU A 465 7.34 29.65 -22.56
C LEU A 465 7.72 29.53 -24.04
N SER A 466 7.96 28.32 -24.54
CA SER A 466 8.08 28.03 -25.98
C SER A 466 6.79 28.33 -26.74
N LEU A 467 5.62 27.94 -26.22
CA LEU A 467 4.33 28.22 -26.85
C LEU A 467 4.07 29.73 -26.94
N VAL A 468 4.33 30.47 -25.86
CA VAL A 468 4.24 31.94 -25.84
C VAL A 468 5.19 32.57 -26.86
N LEU A 469 6.45 32.09 -26.95
CA LEU A 469 7.42 32.57 -27.92
C LEU A 469 6.95 32.34 -29.37
N VAL A 470 6.38 31.17 -29.67
CA VAL A 470 5.80 30.85 -31.00
C VAL A 470 4.66 31.80 -31.35
N ILE A 471 3.77 32.10 -30.40
CA ILE A 471 2.66 33.05 -30.60
C ILE A 471 3.19 34.46 -30.86
N VAL A 472 4.18 34.93 -30.09
CA VAL A 472 4.80 36.25 -30.28
C VAL A 472 5.49 36.36 -31.65
N LEU A 473 6.21 35.31 -32.08
CA LEU A 473 6.83 35.24 -33.40
C LEU A 473 5.79 35.27 -34.53
N ALA A 474 4.68 34.54 -34.39
CA ALA A 474 3.59 34.55 -35.37
C ALA A 474 2.97 35.94 -35.52
N ILE A 475 2.69 36.64 -34.42
CA ILE A 475 2.17 38.02 -34.43
C ILE A 475 3.19 38.99 -35.06
N ALA A 476 4.47 38.89 -34.68
CA ALA A 476 5.52 39.72 -35.26
C ALA A 476 5.66 39.49 -36.78
N MET A 477 5.56 38.24 -37.23
CA MET A 477 5.60 37.88 -38.64
C MET A 477 4.39 38.41 -39.40
N GLN A 478 3.18 38.32 -38.84
CA GLN A 478 1.98 38.96 -39.38
C GLN A 478 2.18 40.48 -39.53
N VAL A 479 2.66 41.17 -38.49
CA VAL A 479 2.93 42.62 -38.55
C VAL A 479 3.96 42.98 -39.62
N VAL A 480 5.00 42.17 -39.82
CA VAL A 480 5.98 42.37 -40.90
C VAL A 480 5.35 42.17 -42.28
N PHE A 481 4.47 41.17 -42.46
CA PHE A 481 3.74 40.97 -43.71
C PHE A 481 2.76 42.11 -44.00
N VAL A 482 2.02 42.63 -43.00
CA VAL A 482 1.20 43.85 -43.13
C VAL A 482 2.09 45.01 -43.62
N ARG A 483 3.19 45.30 -42.92
CA ARG A 483 4.03 46.47 -43.22
C ARG A 483 4.79 46.40 -44.54
N ARG A 484 5.12 45.20 -45.04
CA ARG A 484 5.78 45.01 -46.34
C ARG A 484 4.80 44.93 -47.52
N GLY A 485 3.50 45.15 -47.30
CA GLY A 485 2.48 45.05 -48.34
C GLY A 485 2.25 43.62 -48.83
N GLY A 486 2.65 42.61 -48.05
CA GLY A 486 2.51 41.19 -48.38
C GLY A 486 1.17 40.58 -47.98
N LEU A 487 0.26 41.39 -47.40
CA LEU A 487 -1.12 40.98 -47.14
C LEU A 487 -2.00 41.44 -48.30
N ILE A 488 -2.37 40.47 -49.14
CA ILE A 488 -3.54 40.55 -50.02
C ILE A 488 -4.73 40.91 -49.14
N ASN A 489 -5.61 41.81 -49.62
CA ASN A 489 -6.80 42.19 -48.86
C ASN A 489 -7.64 40.96 -48.53
N LEU A 490 -8.13 40.87 -47.29
CA LEU A 490 -9.06 39.81 -46.87
C LEU A 490 -10.42 39.85 -47.60
N ASN A 491 -10.65 40.84 -48.46
CA ASN A 491 -11.79 40.90 -49.38
C ASN A 491 -11.54 40.19 -50.72
N ASP A 492 -10.29 39.92 -51.12
CA ASP A 492 -9.95 39.30 -52.42
C ASP A 492 -9.85 37.75 -52.33
N TRP A 493 -10.37 37.15 -51.26
CA TRP A 493 -10.32 35.71 -51.02
C TRP A 493 -11.18 34.87 -51.98
N SER A 494 -12.06 35.50 -52.77
CA SER A 494 -12.76 34.84 -53.89
C SER A 494 -11.82 34.46 -55.04
N ASP A 495 -10.81 35.31 -55.28
CA ASP A 495 -10.03 35.27 -56.52
C ASP A 495 -8.71 34.50 -56.32
N ALA A 496 -8.21 34.44 -55.07
CA ALA A 496 -7.02 33.67 -54.71
C ALA A 496 -7.23 32.14 -54.55
N VAL A 497 -8.47 31.65 -54.57
CA VAL A 497 -8.80 30.21 -54.40
C VAL A 497 -8.90 29.45 -55.75
N SER A 498 -8.93 30.19 -56.87
CA SER A 498 -8.91 29.63 -58.22
C SER A 498 -7.53 29.90 -58.87
N PRO A 499 -6.49 29.06 -58.62
CA PRO A 499 -6.59 27.63 -58.94
C PRO A 499 -5.86 26.69 -57.95
N MET A 500 -6.54 26.23 -56.90
CA MET A 500 -6.18 24.96 -56.23
C MET A 500 -7.25 23.87 -56.31
N ALA A 501 -8.44 24.17 -56.88
CA ALA A 501 -9.45 23.17 -57.22
C ALA A 501 -9.02 22.19 -58.34
N GLY A 502 -7.92 22.47 -59.06
CA GLY A 502 -7.35 21.59 -60.09
C GLY A 502 -6.22 20.66 -59.62
N GLY A 503 -5.77 20.76 -58.37
CA GLY A 503 -4.58 20.05 -57.87
C GLY A 503 -4.83 18.64 -57.30
N PHE A 504 -6.09 18.29 -57.02
CA PHE A 504 -6.48 16.98 -56.47
C PHE A 504 -7.33 16.13 -57.43
N SER A 505 -7.58 16.59 -58.65
CA SER A 505 -8.35 15.90 -59.69
C SER A 505 -7.49 15.18 -60.75
N GLN A 506 -6.17 15.11 -60.58
CA GLN A 506 -5.24 14.36 -61.46
C GLN A 506 -4.51 13.19 -60.78
N PHE A 507 -5.13 12.60 -59.75
CA PHE A 507 -4.87 11.20 -59.38
C PHE A 507 -6.18 10.38 -59.53
N GLY A 508 -6.73 10.35 -60.74
CA GLY A 508 -7.91 9.54 -61.05
C GLY A 508 -8.51 9.71 -62.45
N LYS A 509 -8.17 8.76 -63.34
CA LYS A 509 -8.75 8.50 -64.70
C LYS A 509 -8.31 9.47 -65.81
N GLY A 510 -8.03 9.06 -67.05
CA GLY A 510 -7.81 7.71 -67.67
C GLY A 510 -6.52 7.77 -68.53
N GLU A 511 -6.07 6.77 -69.29
CA GLU A 511 -6.72 5.66 -70.02
C GLU A 511 -6.09 4.31 -69.60
N GLN A 512 -6.84 3.24 -69.29
CA GLN A 512 -7.60 2.34 -70.19
C GLN A 512 -6.74 1.34 -70.97
N CYS A 513 -6.67 0.12 -70.44
CA CYS A 513 -6.48 -1.14 -71.19
C CYS A 513 -7.34 -2.20 -70.51
N ASP A 514 -8.26 -2.80 -71.25
CA ASP A 514 -9.25 -3.76 -70.72
C ASP A 514 -8.65 -5.14 -70.48
N MET A 515 -8.98 -5.79 -69.35
CA MET A 515 -9.68 -7.09 -69.37
C MET A 515 -10.09 -7.63 -67.98
N ALA A 516 -11.39 -7.86 -67.85
CA ALA A 516 -12.06 -9.02 -67.22
C ALA A 516 -12.03 -9.27 -65.69
N CYS A 517 -13.21 -9.77 -65.26
CA CYS A 517 -13.55 -10.50 -64.02
C CYS A 517 -13.87 -9.73 -62.72
N ALA A 518 -14.88 -10.30 -62.04
CA ALA A 518 -15.33 -10.04 -60.66
C ALA A 518 -16.22 -8.81 -60.37
N ASP A 519 -17.28 -8.62 -61.18
CA ASP A 519 -18.59 -8.26 -60.62
C ASP A 519 -19.14 -9.48 -59.83
N ASP A 520 -18.74 -9.65 -58.56
CA ASP A 520 -19.44 -10.56 -57.62
C ASP A 520 -18.94 -10.38 -56.16
N LEU A 521 -19.63 -9.55 -55.35
CA LEU A 521 -19.73 -9.74 -53.88
C LEU A 521 -20.77 -8.86 -53.14
N VAL A 522 -21.65 -8.14 -53.84
CA VAL A 522 -22.67 -7.25 -53.21
C VAL A 522 -24.11 -7.65 -53.59
N LYS A 523 -24.31 -8.88 -54.09
CA LYS A 523 -25.65 -9.47 -54.36
C LYS A 523 -26.02 -10.67 -53.49
N THR A 524 -25.24 -10.90 -52.44
CA THR A 524 -25.47 -11.95 -51.44
C THR A 524 -25.06 -11.32 -50.11
N VAL A 525 -25.99 -10.83 -49.28
CA VAL A 525 -26.53 -11.60 -48.14
C VAL A 525 -28.01 -11.28 -47.81
N GLU A 526 -28.66 -10.28 -48.41
CA GLU A 526 -30.12 -10.04 -48.23
C GLU A 526 -31.01 -10.86 -49.19
N ALA A 527 -30.70 -12.15 -49.34
CA ALA A 527 -31.52 -13.08 -50.14
C ALA A 527 -31.35 -14.57 -49.78
N VAL A 528 -31.53 -14.97 -48.51
CA VAL A 528 -32.24 -16.23 -48.15
C VAL A 528 -32.91 -16.05 -46.78
N SER A 529 -34.24 -16.12 -46.77
CA SER A 529 -35.04 -16.34 -45.56
C SER A 529 -35.99 -17.53 -45.77
N GLY A 530 -36.10 -18.40 -44.76
CA GLY A 530 -36.98 -19.59 -44.75
C GLY A 530 -36.40 -20.85 -45.43
N ILE A 531 -36.86 -22.08 -45.12
CA ILE A 531 -38.03 -22.52 -44.31
C ILE A 531 -37.75 -23.88 -43.63
N ALA A 532 -38.17 -24.03 -42.36
CA ALA A 532 -38.84 -25.20 -41.74
C ALA A 532 -39.15 -24.86 -40.26
N THR A 533 -40.38 -24.49 -39.85
CA THR A 533 -41.50 -25.36 -39.39
C THR A 533 -41.04 -26.44 -38.40
N SER A 534 -41.55 -26.58 -37.17
CA SER A 534 -42.90 -26.27 -36.61
C SER A 534 -42.86 -26.08 -35.07
N ASP A 535 -43.90 -25.68 -34.30
CA ASP A 535 -45.10 -24.81 -34.48
C ASP A 535 -45.72 -24.56 -33.05
N ASP A 536 -46.83 -23.79 -32.94
CA ASP A 536 -47.69 -23.54 -31.74
C ASP A 536 -47.09 -22.79 -30.51
N THR A 537 -47.74 -21.84 -29.80
CA THR A 537 -49.17 -21.42 -29.73
C THR A 537 -49.35 -19.97 -29.18
N VAL A 538 -50.28 -19.18 -29.77
CA VAL A 538 -51.42 -18.44 -29.13
C VAL A 538 -51.13 -17.62 -27.82
N VAL A 539 -51.00 -16.26 -27.84
CA VAL A 539 -52.06 -15.18 -27.74
C VAL A 539 -51.92 -14.31 -26.42
N PRO A 540 -52.44 -13.05 -26.33
CA PRO A 540 -51.56 -11.87 -26.13
C PRO A 540 -52.04 -10.82 -25.06
N VAL A 541 -52.06 -9.51 -25.42
CA VAL A 541 -52.52 -8.29 -24.69
C VAL A 541 -51.41 -7.67 -23.80
N GLY A 542 -51.05 -6.37 -23.81
CA GLY A 542 -51.80 -5.10 -24.01
C GLY A 542 -51.91 -4.40 -22.63
N THR A 543 -51.72 -3.10 -22.40
CA THR A 543 -51.96 -1.86 -23.18
C THR A 543 -51.10 -0.70 -22.59
N VAL A 544 -51.11 0.51 -23.17
CA VAL A 544 -50.23 1.66 -22.81
C VAL A 544 -51.03 2.88 -22.30
N VAL A 545 -50.35 3.84 -21.62
CA VAL A 545 -50.69 5.25 -21.24
C VAL A 545 -51.83 5.48 -20.20
N PRO A 546 -51.91 6.63 -19.47
CA PRO A 546 -50.97 7.76 -19.28
C PRO A 546 -50.74 8.24 -17.80
N GLU A 547 -50.05 9.38 -17.68
CA GLU A 547 -49.49 10.11 -16.53
C GLU A 547 -50.43 10.59 -15.38
N GLY A 548 -49.84 10.73 -14.18
CA GLY A 548 -49.78 12.02 -13.46
C GLY A 548 -50.85 12.38 -12.41
N THR A 549 -50.42 12.67 -11.16
CA THR A 549 -50.83 13.81 -10.30
C THR A 549 -50.05 13.81 -8.97
N VAL A 550 -49.72 15.00 -8.45
CA VAL A 550 -49.01 15.23 -7.17
C VAL A 550 -50.02 15.51 -6.04
N VAL A 551 -49.78 14.95 -4.85
CA VAL A 551 -50.49 15.34 -3.60
C VAL A 551 -49.46 15.46 -2.46
N PRO A 552 -49.47 16.54 -1.66
CA PRO A 552 -48.52 16.73 -0.56
C PRO A 552 -48.93 15.96 0.70
N VAL A 553 -47.94 15.46 1.45
CA VAL A 553 -48.16 14.91 2.80
C VAL A 553 -47.97 16.02 3.83
N VAL A 554 -48.98 16.20 4.68
CA VAL A 554 -48.97 17.15 5.80
C VAL A 554 -48.07 16.61 6.91
N LEU A 555 -47.19 17.46 7.45
CA LEU A 555 -46.49 17.23 8.71
C LEU A 555 -47.35 17.79 9.84
N ASP A 556 -47.52 17.01 10.91
CA ASP A 556 -48.23 17.41 12.12
C ASP A 556 -47.21 17.65 13.25
N ASP A 557 -47.33 18.81 13.91
CA ASP A 557 -46.42 19.28 14.96
C ASP A 557 -46.96 18.88 16.34
N SER A 558 -46.27 18.03 17.10
CA SER A 558 -46.46 17.99 18.56
C SER A 558 -45.32 17.35 19.35
N ILE A 559 -45.21 17.79 20.62
CA ILE A 559 -44.37 17.27 21.72
C ILE A 559 -42.87 17.65 21.60
N ARG A 560 -42.50 18.86 22.02
CA ARG A 560 -42.17 19.32 23.40
C ARG A 560 -40.83 18.82 23.96
N ILE A 561 -40.01 19.81 24.27
CA ILE A 561 -38.77 19.73 25.07
C ILE A 561 -39.16 19.79 26.55
N GLU A 562 -38.52 18.97 27.39
CA GLU A 562 -38.33 19.29 28.81
C GLU A 562 -36.85 19.22 29.17
N GLU A 563 -36.37 20.27 29.82
CA GLU A 563 -35.09 20.29 30.53
C GLU A 563 -35.23 19.49 31.82
N VAL A 564 -34.18 18.74 32.20
CA VAL A 564 -33.95 18.40 33.60
C VAL A 564 -32.53 18.81 33.95
N LYS A 565 -32.42 19.56 35.05
CA LYS A 565 -31.19 20.15 35.56
C LYS A 565 -31.19 19.92 37.07
N ASP A 566 -30.03 19.52 37.60
CA ASP A 566 -29.69 19.45 39.03
C ASP A 566 -30.55 18.43 39.84
N GLU A 567 -30.12 17.81 40.95
CA GLU A 567 -28.92 17.96 41.78
C GLU A 567 -28.72 16.67 42.62
N LEU A 568 -27.51 16.07 42.66
CA LEU A 568 -26.87 15.32 43.78
C LEU A 568 -25.56 14.63 43.37
#